data_AF-A0A2V9Y3D1-F1
#
_entry.id   AF-A0A2V9Y3D1-F1
#
_cell.length_a   1.000
_cell.length_b   1.000
_cell.length_c   1.000
_cell.angle_alpha   90.00
_cell.angle_beta   90.00
_cell.angle_gamma   90.00
#
_symmetry.space_group_name_H-M   'P 1'
#
loop_
_entity.id
_entity.type
_entity.pdbx_description
1 polymer ?
#
loop_
_entity_poly.entity_id
_entity_poly.type
_entity_poly.pdbx_seq_one_letter_code
_entity_poly.pdbx_strand_id
1 'polypeptide(L)'
;MKRIAIILVVLGICVWSWGQDKPAAQNPPAGQAAGQGASQTAAPQGKRPPKINSQEEYAAYQAAVKVADPAECEKAANDFAAKYPASEVRTIVYKAAMLRYQQANNEAKAVEIAKKVLAIDPDDPEALVAVALADVDQTKDDSLDKDERLAAAKKGAERSLVTVETDVPTTGYPEEQLKNYKNFIRSQAYFVIGMAAYKASHWPEAEANLRKSIDALPQSPDVVTIYHLALSLDFQNKIPEALKAVQQAVDLTKDTPDSPAGKAARQEQDRLMKYSTTGTSGQAGTPPKN
;
A
#
# COMPACT_ATOMS: atom_id res chain seq x y z
N MET A 1 -8.58 -11.15 8.21
CA MET A 1 -9.44 -11.05 6.99
C MET A 1 -8.51 -10.82 5.81
N LYS A 2 -8.59 -11.61 4.74
CA LYS A 2 -7.60 -11.59 3.65
C LYS A 2 -7.95 -10.49 2.65
N ARG A 3 -7.09 -9.47 2.52
CA ARG A 3 -7.28 -8.34 1.59
C ARG A 3 -6.99 -8.82 0.17
N ILE A 4 -8.02 -9.23 -0.56
CA ILE A 4 -7.87 -9.54 -1.99
C ILE A 4 -8.04 -8.22 -2.75
N ALA A 5 -6.95 -7.46 -2.81
CA ALA A 5 -6.75 -6.38 -3.78
C ALA A 5 -5.28 -6.43 -4.24
N ILE A 6 -4.93 -7.47 -5.00
CA ILE A 6 -3.64 -7.54 -5.68
C ILE A 6 -3.80 -6.78 -6.99
N ILE A 7 -3.61 -5.46 -6.94
CA ILE A 7 -3.39 -4.68 -8.17
C ILE A 7 -1.92 -4.82 -8.53
N LEU A 8 -1.67 -5.56 -9.60
CA LEU A 8 -0.35 -5.75 -10.18
C LEU A 8 0.15 -4.43 -10.76
N VAL A 9 0.93 -3.67 -9.99
CA VAL A 9 1.81 -2.66 -10.57
C VAL A 9 3.23 -2.89 -10.08
N VAL A 10 3.86 -3.94 -10.62
CA VAL A 10 5.31 -4.02 -10.57
C VAL A 10 5.85 -3.03 -11.59
N LEU A 11 6.50 -1.98 -11.10
CA LEU A 11 7.35 -1.14 -11.92
C LEU A 11 8.60 -1.95 -12.31
N GLY A 12 8.48 -2.84 -13.30
CA GLY A 12 9.62 -3.52 -13.90
C GLY A 12 10.42 -2.53 -14.75
N ILE A 13 11.72 -2.37 -14.50
CA ILE A 13 12.57 -1.43 -15.24
C ILE A 13 12.43 -1.67 -16.76
N CYS A 14 11.91 -0.67 -17.49
CA CYS A 14 12.02 -0.63 -18.94
C CYS A 14 13.48 -0.42 -19.32
N VAL A 15 14.04 -1.40 -20.03
CA VAL A 15 15.44 -1.48 -20.43
C VAL A 15 15.75 -0.39 -21.46
N TRP A 16 16.77 0.42 -21.21
CA TRP A 16 17.43 1.15 -22.27
C TRP A 16 18.48 0.25 -22.91
N SER A 17 18.45 0.21 -24.25
CA SER A 17 19.42 -0.49 -25.07
C SER A 17 20.84 -0.05 -24.70
N TRP A 18 21.75 -1.01 -24.58
CA TRP A 18 23.16 -0.73 -24.40
C TRP A 18 23.70 0.06 -25.61
N GLY A 19 23.93 1.36 -25.40
CA GLY A 19 24.49 2.26 -26.38
C GLY A 19 25.47 3.22 -25.70
N GLN A 20 26.75 3.03 -26.03
CA GLN A 20 27.91 3.91 -25.86
C GLN A 20 27.69 5.28 -25.21
N ASP A 21 28.50 5.55 -24.18
CA ASP A 21 28.91 6.89 -23.78
C ASP A 21 29.22 7.77 -25.00
N LYS A 22 28.43 8.84 -25.17
CA LYS A 22 28.90 10.08 -25.78
C LYS A 22 28.45 11.25 -24.92
N PRO A 23 29.37 12.16 -24.55
CA PRO A 23 29.04 13.28 -23.69
C PRO A 23 28.16 14.31 -24.41
N ALA A 24 27.33 14.96 -23.62
CA ALA A 24 26.36 15.98 -24.01
C ALA A 24 26.96 17.12 -24.85
N ALA A 25 26.21 17.53 -25.88
CA ALA A 25 26.16 18.92 -26.33
C ALA A 25 24.95 19.11 -27.25
N GLN A 26 23.99 19.92 -26.84
CA GLN A 26 23.36 20.92 -27.71
C GLN A 26 22.48 21.87 -26.89
N ASN A 27 22.89 23.13 -26.88
CA ASN A 27 22.19 24.28 -26.32
C ASN A 27 20.77 24.44 -26.94
N PRO A 28 19.82 25.03 -26.20
CA PRO A 28 18.48 25.32 -26.72
C PRO A 28 18.49 26.54 -27.66
N PRO A 29 17.59 26.63 -28.65
CA PRO A 29 17.28 27.90 -29.27
C PRO A 29 16.41 28.74 -28.32
N ALA A 30 16.81 29.99 -28.16
CA ALA A 30 16.08 31.03 -27.46
C ALA A 30 14.72 31.31 -28.14
N GLY A 31 13.67 31.35 -27.34
CA GLY A 31 12.34 31.84 -27.71
C GLY A 31 11.68 32.48 -26.50
N GLN A 32 11.70 33.82 -26.45
CA GLN A 32 10.97 34.62 -25.48
C GLN A 32 9.45 34.48 -25.69
N ALA A 33 8.74 34.13 -24.62
CA ALA A 33 7.39 34.61 -24.38
C ALA A 33 7.20 34.78 -22.87
N ALA A 34 7.11 36.04 -22.44
CA ALA A 34 6.79 36.43 -21.08
C ALA A 34 5.32 36.15 -20.78
N GLY A 35 5.03 35.53 -19.63
CA GLY A 35 3.66 35.29 -19.18
C GLY A 35 3.60 34.63 -17.81
N GLN A 36 3.53 35.47 -16.77
CA GLN A 36 2.89 35.25 -15.46
C GLN A 36 3.34 34.03 -14.64
N GLY A 37 4.16 34.32 -13.63
CA GLY A 37 4.57 33.39 -12.59
C GLY A 37 3.39 32.95 -11.72
N ALA A 38 2.81 31.80 -12.07
CA ALA A 38 2.45 30.83 -11.06
C ALA A 38 3.74 30.07 -10.73
N SER A 39 4.17 30.12 -9.47
CA SER A 39 5.18 29.21 -8.95
C SER A 39 4.61 27.79 -9.06
N GLN A 40 4.73 27.17 -10.22
CA GLN A 40 4.64 25.72 -10.35
C GLN A 40 5.80 25.19 -9.53
N THR A 41 5.53 24.86 -8.27
CA THR A 41 6.36 23.94 -7.50
C THR A 41 6.60 22.75 -8.41
N ALA A 42 7.84 22.62 -8.90
CA ALA A 42 8.25 21.46 -9.68
C ALA A 42 7.82 20.22 -8.90
N ALA A 43 7.07 19.32 -9.54
CA ALA A 43 6.66 18.08 -8.91
C ALA A 43 7.91 17.39 -8.34
N PRO A 44 7.84 16.79 -7.12
CA PRO A 44 8.98 16.10 -6.53
C PRO A 44 9.61 15.16 -7.55
N GLN A 45 10.91 15.37 -7.85
CA GLN A 45 11.63 14.47 -8.73
C GLN A 45 11.85 13.17 -7.96
N GLY A 46 11.25 12.07 -8.43
CA GLY A 46 11.45 10.76 -7.86
C GLY A 46 12.90 10.27 -8.01
N LYS A 47 13.28 9.25 -7.24
CA LYS A 47 14.58 8.56 -7.36
C LYS A 47 14.84 8.18 -8.83
N ARG A 48 16.11 8.31 -9.25
CA ARG A 48 16.52 7.76 -10.55
C ARG A 48 16.29 6.24 -10.57
N PRO A 49 16.03 5.64 -11.74
CA PRO A 49 16.04 4.19 -11.86
C PRO A 49 17.39 3.59 -11.36
N PRO A 50 17.37 2.42 -10.71
CA PRO A 50 18.58 1.72 -10.32
C PRO A 50 19.49 1.42 -11.51
N LYS A 51 20.80 1.59 -11.32
CA LYS A 51 21.82 1.27 -12.32
C LYS A 51 22.13 -0.23 -12.28
N ILE A 52 22.30 -0.82 -13.46
CA ILE A 52 22.77 -2.19 -13.63
C ILE A 52 24.19 -2.13 -14.20
N ASN A 53 25.13 -2.83 -13.57
CA ASN A 53 26.57 -2.65 -13.81
C ASN A 53 27.15 -3.60 -14.87
N SER A 54 26.45 -4.68 -15.25
CA SER A 54 26.90 -5.62 -16.29
C SER A 54 25.77 -6.39 -16.97
N GLN A 55 26.06 -7.05 -18.11
CA GLN A 55 25.09 -7.91 -18.79
C GLN A 55 24.71 -9.10 -17.93
N GLU A 56 25.68 -9.63 -17.21
CA GLU A 56 25.51 -10.82 -16.38
C GLU A 56 24.61 -10.50 -15.17
N GLU A 57 24.78 -9.32 -14.58
CA GLU A 57 23.88 -8.81 -13.55
C GLU A 57 22.47 -8.63 -14.11
N TYR A 58 22.34 -8.01 -15.29
CA TYR A 58 21.05 -7.82 -15.95
C TYR A 58 20.33 -9.14 -16.22
N ALA A 59 21.04 -10.13 -16.77
CA ALA A 59 20.49 -11.45 -17.07
C ALA A 59 20.06 -12.19 -15.80
N ALA A 60 20.86 -12.13 -14.73
CA ALA A 60 20.55 -12.75 -13.46
C ALA A 60 19.34 -12.09 -12.78
N TYR A 61 19.27 -10.75 -12.81
CA TYR A 61 18.11 -9.98 -12.35
C TYR A 61 16.84 -10.42 -13.07
N GLN A 62 16.88 -10.45 -14.41
CA GLN A 62 15.73 -10.84 -15.23
C GLN A 62 15.30 -12.29 -15.01
N ALA A 63 16.26 -13.20 -14.79
CA ALA A 63 15.94 -14.58 -14.44
C ALA A 63 15.23 -14.67 -13.08
N ALA A 64 15.74 -13.98 -12.06
CA ALA A 64 15.19 -14.02 -10.71
C ALA A 64 13.76 -13.46 -10.64
N VAL A 65 13.47 -12.33 -11.29
CA VAL A 65 12.13 -11.73 -11.27
C VAL A 65 11.10 -12.50 -12.11
N LYS A 66 11.52 -13.45 -12.96
CA LYS A 66 10.58 -14.29 -13.73
C LYS A 66 10.14 -15.54 -12.97
N VAL A 67 10.80 -15.88 -11.87
CA VAL A 67 10.44 -17.05 -11.05
C VAL A 67 9.04 -16.84 -10.46
N ALA A 68 8.14 -17.79 -10.71
CA ALA A 68 6.74 -17.70 -10.30
C ALA A 68 6.51 -18.22 -8.87
N ASP A 69 7.15 -19.34 -8.51
CA ASP A 69 7.02 -19.90 -7.17
C ASP A 69 7.62 -18.94 -6.12
N PRO A 70 6.90 -18.64 -5.02
CA PRO A 70 7.38 -17.68 -4.01
C PRO A 70 8.69 -18.09 -3.34
N ALA A 71 8.86 -19.36 -3.00
CA ALA A 71 10.03 -19.85 -2.29
C ALA A 71 11.25 -19.93 -3.21
N GLU A 72 11.06 -20.37 -4.46
CA GLU A 72 12.11 -20.33 -5.48
C GLU A 72 12.51 -18.90 -5.83
N CYS A 73 11.56 -17.95 -5.88
CA CYS A 73 11.87 -16.55 -6.13
C CYS A 73 12.63 -15.91 -4.96
N GLU A 74 12.27 -16.22 -3.71
CA GLU A 74 13.07 -15.82 -2.55
C GLU A 74 14.49 -16.38 -2.64
N LYS A 75 14.64 -17.67 -2.99
CA LYS A 75 15.96 -18.28 -3.17
C LYS A 75 16.75 -17.54 -4.25
N ALA A 76 16.15 -17.29 -5.41
CA ALA A 76 16.78 -16.54 -6.50
C ALA A 76 17.16 -15.11 -6.09
N ALA A 77 16.35 -14.45 -5.25
CA ALA A 77 16.66 -13.14 -4.70
C ALA A 77 17.88 -13.17 -3.77
N ASN A 78 17.96 -14.17 -2.88
CA ASN A 78 19.10 -14.36 -1.99
C ASN A 78 20.37 -14.70 -2.77
N ASP A 79 20.29 -15.61 -3.75
CA ASP A 79 21.41 -15.97 -4.61
C ASP A 79 21.92 -14.75 -5.42
N PHE A 80 21.00 -13.93 -5.96
CA PHE A 80 21.33 -12.69 -6.64
C PHE A 80 22.03 -11.70 -5.71
N ALA A 81 21.49 -11.48 -4.50
CA ALA A 81 22.07 -10.55 -3.53
C ALA A 81 23.45 -10.99 -3.03
N ALA A 82 23.69 -12.31 -2.92
CA ALA A 82 25.00 -12.87 -2.57
C ALA A 82 26.01 -12.72 -3.72
N LYS A 83 25.58 -12.93 -4.97
CA LYS A 83 26.44 -12.80 -6.15
C LYS A 83 26.76 -11.34 -6.50
N TYR A 84 25.80 -10.44 -6.30
CA TYR A 84 25.91 -9.02 -6.64
C TYR A 84 25.61 -8.11 -5.41
N PRO A 85 26.47 -8.13 -4.37
CA PRO A 85 26.20 -7.40 -3.13
C PRO A 85 26.18 -5.87 -3.30
N ALA A 86 26.82 -5.34 -4.34
CA ALA A 86 26.81 -3.91 -4.68
C ALA A 86 25.68 -3.51 -5.64
N SER A 87 24.84 -4.46 -6.08
CA SER A 87 23.78 -4.16 -7.05
C SER A 87 22.68 -3.28 -6.46
N GLU A 88 22.29 -2.25 -7.23
CA GLU A 88 21.19 -1.35 -6.90
C GLU A 88 19.81 -2.00 -7.16
N VAL A 89 19.74 -3.08 -7.94
CA VAL A 89 18.46 -3.78 -8.24
C VAL A 89 18.10 -4.87 -7.23
N ARG A 90 18.89 -5.07 -6.16
CA ARG A 90 18.57 -6.05 -5.11
C ARG A 90 17.19 -5.82 -4.50
N THR A 91 16.81 -4.55 -4.29
CA THR A 91 15.47 -4.18 -3.79
C THR A 91 14.38 -4.65 -4.73
N ILE A 92 14.56 -4.52 -6.05
CA ILE A 92 13.58 -4.95 -7.05
C ILE A 92 13.42 -6.47 -7.04
N VAL A 93 14.52 -7.23 -6.95
CA VAL A 93 14.46 -8.70 -6.91
C VAL A 93 13.76 -9.17 -5.62
N TYR A 94 14.06 -8.55 -4.48
CA TYR A 94 13.34 -8.87 -3.24
C TYR A 94 11.87 -8.46 -3.30
N LYS A 95 11.52 -7.31 -3.88
CA LYS A 95 10.11 -6.91 -4.08
C LYS A 95 9.36 -7.88 -4.98
N ALA A 96 10.03 -8.50 -5.96
CA ALA A 96 9.44 -9.58 -6.72
C ALA A 96 9.06 -10.76 -5.80
N ALA A 97 9.98 -11.25 -4.97
CA ALA A 97 9.68 -12.32 -4.01
C ALA A 97 8.55 -11.92 -3.02
N MET A 98 8.57 -10.68 -2.51
CA MET A 98 7.53 -10.13 -1.65
C MET A 98 6.15 -10.22 -2.31
N LEU A 99 6.04 -9.77 -3.58
CA LEU A 99 4.79 -9.84 -4.33
C LEU A 99 4.29 -11.28 -4.50
N ARG A 100 5.18 -12.24 -4.74
CA ARG A 100 4.77 -13.65 -4.89
C ARG A 100 4.25 -14.22 -3.58
N TYR A 101 4.85 -13.85 -2.45
CA TYR A 101 4.32 -14.20 -1.15
C TYR A 101 2.97 -13.54 -0.84
N GLN A 102 2.78 -12.28 -1.25
CA GLN A 102 1.47 -11.61 -1.17
C GLN A 102 0.42 -12.36 -2.01
N GLN A 103 0.76 -12.74 -3.24
CA GLN A 103 -0.12 -13.54 -4.11
C GLN A 103 -0.46 -14.91 -3.53
N ALA A 104 0.52 -15.55 -2.89
CA ALA A 104 0.33 -16.82 -2.19
C ALA A 104 -0.39 -16.67 -0.83
N ASN A 105 -0.84 -15.46 -0.46
CA ASN A 105 -1.44 -15.14 0.84
C ASN A 105 -0.55 -15.56 2.04
N ASN A 106 0.78 -15.50 1.86
CA ASN A 106 1.75 -15.76 2.90
C ASN A 106 2.30 -14.43 3.43
N GLU A 107 1.47 -13.74 4.21
CA GLU A 107 1.77 -12.42 4.77
C GLU A 107 3.03 -12.42 5.63
N ALA A 108 3.24 -13.47 6.45
CA ALA A 108 4.42 -13.60 7.29
C ALA A 108 5.72 -13.57 6.48
N LYS A 109 5.77 -14.33 5.37
CA LYS A 109 6.91 -14.30 4.46
C LYS A 109 7.00 -12.99 3.68
N ALA A 110 5.88 -12.43 3.21
CA ALA A 110 5.90 -11.12 2.55
C ALA A 110 6.52 -10.03 3.44
N VAL A 111 6.20 -10.03 4.73
CA VAL A 111 6.77 -9.10 5.71
C VAL A 111 8.25 -9.38 5.99
N GLU A 112 8.67 -10.65 6.04
CA GLU A 112 10.09 -11.00 6.15
C GLU A 112 10.88 -10.42 4.97
N ILE A 113 10.35 -10.56 3.74
CA ILE A 113 11.00 -9.99 2.56
C ILE A 113 10.94 -8.46 2.55
N ALA A 114 9.83 -7.85 2.96
CA ALA A 114 9.72 -6.40 3.11
C ALA A 114 10.79 -5.85 4.06
N LYS A 115 11.06 -6.54 5.18
CA LYS A 115 12.15 -6.19 6.10
C LYS A 115 13.54 -6.29 5.44
N LYS A 116 13.75 -7.29 4.56
CA LYS A 116 14.99 -7.37 3.74
C LYS A 116 15.11 -6.20 2.78
N VAL A 117 14.01 -5.74 2.17
CA VAL A 117 13.99 -4.55 1.33
C VAL A 117 14.36 -3.31 2.14
N LEU A 118 13.74 -3.10 3.32
CA LEU A 118 14.02 -1.96 4.19
C LEU A 118 15.43 -1.93 4.76
N ALA A 119 16.08 -3.09 4.90
CA ALA A 119 17.49 -3.17 5.27
C ALA A 119 18.43 -2.63 4.16
N ILE A 120 17.96 -2.57 2.90
CA ILE A 120 18.71 -2.05 1.75
C ILE A 120 18.27 -0.62 1.42
N ASP A 121 16.97 -0.36 1.39
CA ASP A 121 16.35 0.94 1.17
C ASP A 121 15.30 1.22 2.26
N PRO A 122 15.70 1.91 3.36
CA PRO A 122 14.79 2.22 4.47
C PRO A 122 13.57 3.05 4.10
N ASP A 123 13.60 3.68 2.91
CA ASP A 123 12.56 4.57 2.41
C ASP A 123 11.70 3.95 1.32
N ASP A 124 11.86 2.65 1.00
CA ASP A 124 11.01 1.98 0.01
C ASP A 124 9.54 2.05 0.44
N PRO A 125 8.67 2.77 -0.30
CA PRO A 125 7.32 3.08 0.16
C PRO A 125 6.41 1.84 0.24
N GLU A 126 6.68 0.82 -0.57
CA GLU A 126 5.89 -0.40 -0.61
C GLU A 126 6.23 -1.32 0.57
N ALA A 127 7.52 -1.47 0.87
CA ALA A 127 8.00 -2.25 1.99
C ALA A 127 7.63 -1.62 3.34
N LEU A 128 7.67 -0.28 3.44
CA LEU A 128 7.20 0.47 4.61
C LEU A 128 5.73 0.15 4.91
N VAL A 129 4.86 0.19 3.89
CA VAL A 129 3.43 -0.14 4.03
C VAL A 129 3.24 -1.61 4.40
N ALA A 130 3.97 -2.53 3.77
CA ALA A 130 3.83 -3.96 4.03
C ALA A 130 4.15 -4.32 5.50
N VAL A 131 5.23 -3.76 6.05
CA VAL A 131 5.59 -3.96 7.47
C VAL A 131 4.56 -3.29 8.39
N ALA A 132 4.18 -2.04 8.10
CA ALA A 132 3.24 -1.30 8.92
C ALA A 132 1.83 -1.93 8.96
N LEU A 133 1.37 -2.50 7.86
CA LEU A 133 0.12 -3.25 7.80
C LEU A 133 0.18 -4.48 8.72
N ALA A 134 1.27 -5.24 8.68
CA ALA A 134 1.43 -6.39 9.54
C ALA A 134 1.49 -6.03 11.03
N ASP A 135 2.08 -4.88 11.36
CA ASP A 135 2.09 -4.38 12.73
C ASP A 135 0.68 -4.08 13.24
N VAL A 136 -0.17 -3.45 12.42
CA VAL A 136 -1.58 -3.23 12.75
C VAL A 136 -2.32 -4.56 12.89
N ASP A 137 -2.22 -5.46 11.91
CA ASP A 137 -3.01 -6.70 11.85
C ASP A 137 -2.68 -7.66 13.00
N GLN A 138 -1.41 -7.73 13.39
CA GLN A 138 -0.96 -8.58 14.49
C GLN A 138 -1.15 -7.93 15.87
N THR A 139 -1.48 -6.64 15.94
CA THR A 139 -1.78 -5.97 17.21
C THR A 139 -3.13 -6.43 17.74
N LYS A 140 -3.10 -7.09 18.90
CA LYS A 140 -4.28 -7.52 19.64
C LYS A 140 -4.69 -6.44 20.63
N ASP A 141 -5.98 -6.40 20.98
CA ASP A 141 -6.50 -5.36 21.86
C ASP A 141 -5.93 -5.42 23.29
N ASP A 142 -5.47 -6.60 23.71
CA ASP A 142 -4.91 -6.90 25.03
C ASP A 142 -3.36 -6.94 25.05
N SER A 143 -2.68 -6.59 23.96
CA SER A 143 -1.22 -6.63 23.91
C SER A 143 -0.59 -5.48 24.69
N LEU A 144 0.43 -5.78 25.51
CA LEU A 144 1.15 -4.78 26.30
C LEU A 144 1.90 -3.76 25.44
N ASP A 145 2.27 -4.17 24.23
CA ASP A 145 2.99 -3.37 23.23
C ASP A 145 2.04 -2.67 22.23
N LYS A 146 0.72 -2.73 22.44
CA LYS A 146 -0.30 -2.21 21.51
C LYS A 146 0.03 -0.81 21.02
N ASP A 147 0.20 0.14 21.93
CA ASP A 147 0.41 1.54 21.57
C ASP A 147 1.72 1.74 20.80
N GLU A 148 2.78 1.02 21.17
CA GLU A 148 4.07 1.06 20.48
C GLU A 148 3.94 0.55 19.04
N ARG A 149 3.26 -0.59 18.84
CA ARG A 149 3.05 -1.17 17.51
C ARG A 149 2.17 -0.30 16.62
N LEU A 150 1.09 0.26 17.16
CA LEU A 150 0.23 1.17 16.40
C LEU A 150 0.97 2.46 16.02
N ALA A 151 1.80 3.00 16.92
CA ALA A 151 2.64 4.16 16.63
C ALA A 151 3.71 3.86 15.57
N ALA A 152 4.36 2.70 15.65
CA ALA A 152 5.33 2.25 14.64
C ALA A 152 4.69 2.08 13.27
N ALA A 153 3.51 1.46 13.20
CA ALA A 153 2.75 1.30 11.97
C ALA A 153 2.35 2.64 11.36
N LYS A 154 1.80 3.56 12.18
CA LYS A 154 1.45 4.91 11.73
C LYS A 154 2.66 5.64 11.16
N LYS A 155 3.80 5.62 11.88
CA LYS A 155 5.04 6.24 11.42
C LYS A 155 5.54 5.66 10.09
N GLY A 156 5.51 4.35 9.92
CA GLY A 156 5.91 3.69 8.67
C GLY A 156 5.01 4.09 7.50
N ALA A 157 3.70 4.11 7.71
CA ALA A 157 2.73 4.51 6.71
C ALA A 157 2.82 6.00 6.35
N GLU A 158 3.01 6.88 7.33
CA GLU A 158 3.27 8.31 7.10
C GLU A 158 4.57 8.53 6.31
N ARG A 159 5.62 7.77 6.62
CA ARG A 159 6.86 7.83 5.84
C ARG A 159 6.62 7.38 4.40
N SER A 160 5.85 6.32 4.17
CA SER A 160 5.49 5.87 2.83
C SER A 160 4.69 6.93 2.05
N LEU A 161 3.78 7.67 2.70
CA LEU A 161 3.05 8.77 2.04
C LEU A 161 3.98 9.89 1.54
N VAL A 162 5.15 10.06 2.16
CA VAL A 162 6.18 10.98 1.68
C VAL A 162 7.01 10.31 0.59
N THR A 163 7.53 9.10 0.85
CA THR A 163 8.48 8.44 -0.04
C THR A 163 7.85 7.90 -1.32
N VAL A 164 6.53 7.71 -1.36
CA VAL A 164 5.80 7.40 -2.60
C VAL A 164 5.95 8.51 -3.65
N GLU A 165 6.19 9.75 -3.22
CA GLU A 165 6.40 10.87 -4.13
C GLU A 165 7.87 11.06 -4.51
N THR A 166 8.80 10.76 -3.60
CA THR A 166 10.23 11.05 -3.75
C THR A 166 11.08 9.84 -4.13
N ASP A 167 10.62 8.63 -3.88
CA ASP A 167 11.44 7.40 -3.93
C ASP A 167 10.93 6.38 -4.96
N VAL A 168 9.83 6.69 -5.64
CA VAL A 168 9.36 5.92 -6.79
C VAL A 168 9.99 6.49 -8.07
N PRO A 169 10.64 5.66 -8.92
CA PRO A 169 11.14 6.10 -10.20
C PRO A 169 10.04 6.72 -11.08
N THR A 170 10.25 7.95 -11.53
CA THR A 170 9.27 8.70 -12.33
C THR A 170 9.51 8.62 -13.83
N THR A 171 10.65 8.07 -14.27
CA THR A 171 11.02 7.91 -15.67
C THR A 171 11.06 6.43 -16.07
N GLY A 172 10.81 6.15 -17.35
CA GLY A 172 10.81 4.77 -17.86
C GLY A 172 9.48 4.02 -17.68
N TYR A 173 8.42 4.69 -17.25
CA TYR A 173 7.08 4.12 -17.08
C TYR A 173 6.01 5.02 -17.70
N PRO A 174 4.92 4.46 -18.26
CA PRO A 174 3.74 5.23 -18.61
C PRO A 174 3.20 6.02 -17.42
N GLU A 175 2.79 7.26 -17.64
CA GLU A 175 2.29 8.15 -16.57
C GLU A 175 1.11 7.56 -15.81
N GLU A 176 0.18 6.93 -16.53
CA GLU A 176 -0.99 6.28 -15.93
C GLU A 176 -0.59 5.10 -15.02
N GLN A 177 0.38 4.29 -15.44
CA GLN A 177 0.88 3.18 -14.64
C GLN A 177 1.53 3.68 -13.34
N LEU A 178 2.37 4.73 -13.44
CA LEU A 178 3.01 5.35 -12.30
C LEU A 178 1.98 5.96 -11.33
N LYS A 179 1.00 6.68 -11.88
CA LYS A 179 -0.10 7.26 -11.09
C LYS A 179 -0.87 6.18 -10.36
N ASN A 180 -1.23 5.08 -11.03
CA ASN A 180 -1.95 3.97 -10.42
C ASN A 180 -1.13 3.27 -9.32
N TYR A 181 0.18 3.08 -9.53
CA TYR A 181 1.08 2.55 -8.50
C TYR A 181 1.13 3.44 -7.25
N LYS A 182 1.39 4.75 -7.44
CA LYS A 182 1.47 5.70 -6.33
C LYS A 182 0.14 5.78 -5.58
N ASN A 183 -0.97 5.79 -6.31
CA ASN A 183 -2.32 5.79 -5.75
C ASN A 183 -2.61 4.52 -4.94
N PHE A 184 -2.17 3.35 -5.42
CA PHE A 184 -2.30 2.09 -4.69
C PHE A 184 -1.53 2.13 -3.36
N ILE A 185 -0.26 2.56 -3.38
CA ILE A 185 0.53 2.73 -2.16
C ILE A 185 -0.13 3.72 -1.21
N ARG A 186 -0.58 4.88 -1.73
CA ARG A 186 -1.26 5.92 -0.94
C ARG A 186 -2.53 5.38 -0.27
N SER A 187 -3.33 4.60 -1.01
CA SER A 187 -4.52 3.94 -0.49
C SER A 187 -4.17 3.01 0.66
N GLN A 188 -3.15 2.16 0.50
CA GLN A 188 -2.74 1.24 1.56
C GLN A 188 -2.13 1.96 2.77
N ALA A 189 -1.30 2.99 2.57
CA ALA A 189 -0.74 3.78 3.66
C ALA A 189 -1.85 4.47 4.48
N TYR A 190 -2.82 5.10 3.83
CA TYR A 190 -3.96 5.69 4.53
C TYR A 190 -4.83 4.65 5.23
N PHE A 191 -4.99 3.46 4.67
CA PHE A 191 -5.67 2.38 5.38
C PHE A 191 -4.92 2.00 6.67
N VAL A 192 -3.60 1.84 6.62
CA VAL A 192 -2.80 1.48 7.80
C VAL A 192 -2.95 2.55 8.89
N ILE A 193 -2.87 3.84 8.54
CA ILE A 193 -3.07 4.94 9.49
C ILE A 193 -4.50 4.88 10.07
N GLY A 194 -5.51 4.68 9.22
CA GLY A 194 -6.90 4.59 9.64
C GLY A 194 -7.17 3.41 10.58
N MET A 195 -6.57 2.25 10.31
CA MET A 195 -6.67 1.07 11.15
C MET A 195 -5.90 1.19 12.45
N ALA A 196 -4.73 1.84 12.44
CA ALA A 196 -4.00 2.14 13.65
C ALA A 196 -4.82 3.05 14.57
N ALA A 197 -5.42 4.11 14.01
CA ALA A 197 -6.34 4.98 14.73
C ALA A 197 -7.59 4.23 15.22
N TYR A 198 -8.17 3.35 14.40
CA TYR A 198 -9.32 2.53 14.77
C TYR A 198 -9.00 1.62 15.98
N LYS A 199 -7.87 0.90 15.95
CA LYS A 199 -7.43 0.05 17.07
C LYS A 199 -7.09 0.86 18.33
N ALA A 200 -6.66 2.11 18.17
CA ALA A 200 -6.47 3.07 19.26
C ALA A 200 -7.77 3.78 19.70
N SER A 201 -8.92 3.42 19.14
CA SER A 201 -10.21 4.08 19.40
C SER A 201 -10.27 5.58 19.06
N HIS A 202 -9.38 6.04 18.20
CA HIS A 202 -9.37 7.41 17.66
C HIS A 202 -10.28 7.52 16.44
N TRP A 203 -11.59 7.35 16.65
CA TRP A 203 -12.60 7.20 15.58
C TRP A 203 -12.61 8.32 14.53
N PRO A 204 -12.49 9.62 14.88
CA PRO A 204 -12.45 10.68 13.88
C PRO A 204 -11.22 10.60 12.96
N GLU A 205 -10.06 10.20 13.51
CA GLU A 205 -8.84 10.01 12.72
C GLU A 205 -8.94 8.75 11.84
N ALA A 206 -9.55 7.68 12.36
CA ALA A 206 -9.85 6.48 11.59
C ALA A 206 -10.74 6.80 10.39
N GLU A 207 -11.85 7.50 10.60
CA GLU A 207 -12.75 7.95 9.52
C GLU A 207 -11.98 8.77 8.47
N ALA A 208 -11.23 9.78 8.90
CA ALA A 208 -10.54 10.69 7.98
C ALA A 208 -9.56 9.94 7.07
N ASN A 209 -8.79 8.99 7.61
CA ASN A 209 -7.79 8.25 6.84
C ASN A 209 -8.42 7.12 6.01
N LEU A 210 -9.46 6.44 6.50
CA LEU A 210 -10.16 5.42 5.71
C LEU A 210 -10.87 6.04 4.49
N ARG A 211 -11.41 7.26 4.61
CA ARG A 211 -11.91 8.02 3.44
C ARG A 211 -10.79 8.32 2.43
N LYS A 212 -9.66 8.85 2.89
CA LYS A 212 -8.50 9.10 2.02
C LYS A 212 -7.99 7.82 1.35
N SER A 213 -8.08 6.68 2.01
CA SER A 213 -7.72 5.37 1.44
C SER A 213 -8.63 5.02 0.26
N ILE A 214 -9.94 5.19 0.41
CA ILE A 214 -10.94 4.98 -0.66
C ILE A 214 -10.72 5.97 -1.80
N ASP A 215 -10.54 7.26 -1.48
CA ASP A 215 -10.37 8.34 -2.46
C ASP A 215 -9.09 8.22 -3.28
N ALA A 216 -8.04 7.59 -2.72
CA ALA A 216 -6.80 7.34 -3.44
C ALA A 216 -6.96 6.27 -4.54
N LEU A 217 -7.92 5.35 -4.41
CA LEU A 217 -8.11 4.23 -5.34
C LEU A 217 -9.60 3.95 -5.63
N PRO A 218 -10.36 4.95 -6.13
CA PRO A 218 -11.82 4.87 -6.21
C PRO A 218 -12.31 3.80 -7.19
N GLN A 219 -11.51 3.43 -8.19
CA GLN A 219 -11.84 2.38 -9.15
C GLN A 219 -11.70 0.96 -8.59
N SER A 220 -11.14 0.79 -7.39
CA SER A 220 -10.94 -0.52 -6.76
C SER A 220 -11.24 -0.45 -5.26
N PRO A 221 -12.51 -0.20 -4.89
CA PRO A 221 -12.92 -0.05 -3.50
C PRO A 221 -12.66 -1.33 -2.71
N ASP A 222 -11.87 -1.23 -1.63
CA ASP A 222 -11.60 -2.32 -0.71
C ASP A 222 -12.74 -2.45 0.32
N VAL A 223 -13.41 -3.61 0.32
CA VAL A 223 -14.54 -3.90 1.23
C VAL A 223 -14.11 -3.76 2.68
N VAL A 224 -12.90 -4.19 3.03
CA VAL A 224 -12.39 -4.12 4.40
C VAL A 224 -12.25 -2.66 4.84
N THR A 225 -11.71 -1.79 3.99
CA THR A 225 -11.59 -0.34 4.25
C THR A 225 -12.97 0.30 4.46
N ILE A 226 -13.95 0.01 3.58
CA ILE A 226 -15.31 0.57 3.68
C ILE A 226 -16.03 0.06 4.93
N TYR A 227 -15.87 -1.21 5.27
CA TYR A 227 -16.44 -1.78 6.49
C TYR A 227 -15.90 -1.10 7.74
N HIS A 228 -14.58 -0.90 7.86
CA HIS A 228 -14.00 -0.19 9.00
C HIS A 228 -14.36 1.29 9.02
N LEU A 229 -14.63 1.91 7.87
CA LEU A 229 -15.18 3.27 7.81
C LEU A 229 -16.59 3.29 8.42
N ALA A 230 -17.45 2.32 8.09
CA ALA A 230 -18.78 2.21 8.69
C ALA A 230 -18.71 2.05 10.21
N LEU A 231 -17.83 1.19 10.72
CA LEU A 231 -17.61 1.02 12.16
C LEU A 231 -17.13 2.32 12.83
N SER A 232 -16.16 3.00 12.22
CA SER A 232 -15.64 4.28 12.74
C SER A 232 -16.71 5.37 12.79
N LEU A 233 -17.66 5.36 11.85
CA LEU A 233 -18.81 6.27 11.83
C LEU A 233 -19.83 5.90 12.92
N ASP A 234 -20.11 4.61 13.11
CA ASP A 234 -20.99 4.13 14.16
C ASP A 234 -20.47 4.47 15.57
N PHE A 235 -19.17 4.27 15.82
CA PHE A 235 -18.55 4.67 17.10
C PHE A 235 -18.61 6.18 17.36
N GLN A 236 -18.83 6.99 16.33
CA GLN A 236 -19.09 8.43 16.44
C GLN A 236 -20.59 8.78 16.48
N ASN A 237 -21.48 7.78 16.54
CA ASN A 237 -22.93 7.90 16.46
C ASN A 237 -23.42 8.60 15.16
N LYS A 238 -22.63 8.53 14.08
CA LYS A 238 -22.99 9.02 12.73
C LYS A 238 -23.74 7.94 11.96
N ILE A 239 -24.90 7.54 12.50
CA ILE A 239 -25.66 6.36 12.04
C ILE A 239 -26.08 6.44 10.57
N PRO A 240 -26.58 7.57 10.02
CA PRO A 240 -26.94 7.65 8.61
C PRO A 240 -25.75 7.39 7.67
N GLU A 241 -24.59 7.94 7.99
CA GLU A 241 -23.36 7.75 7.24
C GLU A 241 -22.80 6.33 7.39
N ALA A 242 -22.88 5.76 8.60
CA ALA A 242 -22.49 4.38 8.86
C ALA A 242 -23.34 3.39 8.05
N LEU A 243 -24.66 3.58 8.02
CA LEU A 243 -25.61 2.79 7.21
C LEU A 243 -25.28 2.86 5.72
N LYS A 244 -24.94 4.07 5.21
CA LYS A 244 -24.54 4.23 3.82
C LYS A 244 -23.25 3.48 3.50
N ALA A 245 -22.24 3.60 4.37
CA ALA A 245 -20.96 2.92 4.18
C ALA A 245 -21.10 1.39 4.25
N VAL A 246 -21.85 0.86 5.22
CA VAL A 246 -22.03 -0.59 5.34
C VAL A 246 -22.87 -1.16 4.19
N GLN A 247 -23.89 -0.43 3.69
CA GLN A 247 -24.62 -0.82 2.48
C GLN A 247 -23.68 -0.97 1.29
N GLN A 248 -22.76 -0.03 1.10
CA GLN A 248 -21.75 -0.14 0.04
C GLN A 248 -20.89 -1.40 0.20
N ALA A 249 -20.47 -1.75 1.42
CA ALA A 249 -19.73 -3.00 1.68
C ALA A 249 -20.59 -4.26 1.40
N VAL A 250 -21.89 -4.22 1.69
CA VAL A 250 -22.84 -5.30 1.36
C VAL A 250 -22.98 -5.46 -0.15
N ASP A 251 -23.14 -4.36 -0.89
CA ASP A 251 -23.29 -4.37 -2.35
C ASP A 251 -22.04 -4.92 -3.05
N LEU A 252 -20.85 -4.54 -2.58
CA LEU A 252 -19.57 -5.05 -3.08
C LEU A 252 -19.36 -6.54 -2.80
N THR A 253 -20.08 -7.12 -1.84
CA THR A 253 -19.99 -8.54 -1.48
C THR A 253 -21.22 -9.34 -1.87
N LYS A 254 -22.10 -8.80 -2.73
CA LYS A 254 -23.35 -9.47 -3.14
C LYS A 254 -23.12 -10.83 -3.79
N ASP A 255 -22.02 -10.98 -4.54
CA ASP A 255 -21.68 -12.23 -5.26
C ASP A 255 -20.86 -13.19 -4.38
N THR A 256 -20.40 -12.73 -3.20
CA THR A 256 -19.67 -13.54 -2.22
C THR A 256 -20.22 -13.33 -0.81
N PRO A 257 -21.52 -13.62 -0.58
CA PRO A 257 -22.18 -13.22 0.64
C PRO A 257 -21.63 -13.93 1.89
N ASP A 258 -21.05 -15.11 1.71
CA ASP A 258 -20.49 -15.91 2.79
C ASP A 258 -19.02 -15.61 3.13
N SER A 259 -18.38 -14.67 2.40
CA SER A 259 -17.05 -14.20 2.74
C SER A 259 -17.03 -13.58 4.16
N PRO A 260 -15.91 -13.64 4.89
CA PRO A 260 -15.82 -13.03 6.22
C PRO A 260 -16.22 -11.55 6.24
N ALA A 261 -15.72 -10.76 5.27
CA ALA A 261 -16.06 -9.34 5.14
C ALA A 261 -17.54 -9.14 4.80
N GLY A 262 -18.09 -10.01 3.95
CA GLY A 262 -19.50 -9.97 3.61
C GLY A 262 -20.41 -10.24 4.81
N LYS A 263 -20.15 -11.31 5.56
CA LYS A 263 -20.91 -11.64 6.78
C LYS A 263 -20.85 -10.50 7.79
N ALA A 264 -19.65 -9.93 8.00
CA ALA A 264 -19.44 -8.80 8.90
C ALA A 264 -20.25 -7.56 8.47
N ALA A 265 -20.26 -7.22 7.17
CA ALA A 265 -21.01 -6.09 6.65
C ALA A 265 -22.53 -6.26 6.83
N ARG A 266 -23.09 -7.44 6.52
CA ARG A 266 -24.53 -7.70 6.72
C ARG A 266 -24.94 -7.67 8.20
N GLN A 267 -24.13 -8.29 9.07
CA GLN A 267 -24.38 -8.27 10.51
C GLN A 267 -24.39 -6.84 11.06
N GLU A 268 -23.45 -6.02 10.61
CA GLU A 268 -23.37 -4.61 10.98
C GLU A 268 -24.56 -3.80 10.49
N GLN A 269 -24.95 -4.01 9.23
CA GLN A 269 -26.13 -3.38 8.65
C GLN A 269 -27.40 -3.70 9.46
N ASP A 270 -27.62 -4.96 9.80
CA ASP A 270 -28.77 -5.40 10.60
C ASP A 270 -28.77 -4.75 11.99
N ARG A 271 -27.59 -4.62 12.62
CA ARG A 271 -27.45 -3.94 13.92
C ARG A 271 -27.87 -2.48 13.82
N LEU A 272 -27.34 -1.75 12.83
CA LEU A 272 -27.63 -0.33 12.65
C LEU A 272 -29.09 -0.06 12.28
N MET A 273 -29.73 -0.92 11.48
CA MET A 273 -31.16 -0.83 11.16
C MET A 273 -32.06 -1.08 12.37
N LYS A 274 -31.67 -1.99 13.27
CA LYS A 274 -32.39 -2.19 14.54
C LYS A 274 -32.22 -0.98 15.45
N TYR A 275 -31.01 -0.45 15.56
CA TYR A 275 -30.74 0.75 16.36
C TYR A 275 -31.58 1.95 15.92
N SER A 276 -31.69 2.20 14.60
CA SER A 276 -32.46 3.32 14.06
C SER A 276 -33.98 3.17 14.26
N THR A 277 -34.47 1.96 14.50
CA THR A 277 -35.91 1.68 14.70
C THR A 277 -36.33 1.58 16.16
N THR A 278 -35.43 1.19 17.09
CA THR A 278 -35.77 0.99 18.51
C THR A 278 -35.27 2.08 19.46
N GLY A 279 -34.40 3.00 19.01
CA GLY A 279 -33.94 4.17 19.77
C GLY A 279 -33.25 3.87 21.12
N THR A 280 -32.89 2.62 21.40
CA THR A 280 -32.36 2.19 22.70
C THR A 280 -30.84 2.16 22.66
N SER A 281 -30.23 3.10 23.41
CA SER A 281 -28.80 3.23 23.65
C SER A 281 -28.25 2.05 24.47
N GLY A 282 -27.86 0.98 23.78
CA GLY A 282 -27.09 -0.11 24.37
C GLY A 282 -25.75 -0.20 23.68
N GLN A 283 -24.72 0.43 24.29
CA GLN A 283 -23.28 0.27 24.04
C GLN A 283 -22.86 -0.01 22.60
N ALA A 284 -22.13 0.93 22.00
CA ALA A 284 -21.29 0.70 20.81
C ALA A 284 -20.77 -0.74 20.86
N GLY A 285 -21.32 -1.59 19.98
CA GLY A 285 -21.24 -3.04 20.16
C GLY A 285 -19.79 -3.41 20.39
N THR A 286 -19.51 -4.11 21.49
CA THR A 286 -18.17 -4.65 21.73
C THR A 286 -17.63 -5.22 20.42
N PRO A 287 -16.42 -4.82 19.99
CA PRO A 287 -15.92 -5.16 18.67
C PRO A 287 -16.06 -6.67 18.45
N PRO A 288 -16.36 -7.12 17.22
CA PRO A 288 -16.20 -8.54 16.91
C PRO A 288 -14.79 -8.92 17.32
N LYS A 289 -14.66 -9.87 18.25
CA LYS A 289 -13.35 -10.39 18.63
C LYS A 289 -12.70 -10.93 17.36
N ASN A 290 -11.51 -10.42 17.04
CA ASN A 290 -10.69 -10.89 15.92
C ASN A 290 -10.45 -12.39 15.98
#